data_AF-A0A4D6NQF0-F1
#
_entry.id   AF-A0A4D6NQF0-F1
#
_cell.length_a   1.000
_cell.length_b   1.000
_cell.length_c   1.000
_cell.angle_alpha   90.00
_cell.angle_beta   90.00
_cell.angle_gamma   90.00
#
_symmetry.space_group_name_H-M   'P 1'
#
loop_
_entity.id
_entity.type
_entity.pdbx_description
1 polymer ?
#
loop_
_entity_poly.entity_id
_entity_poly.type
_entity_poly.pdbx_seq_one_letter_code
_entity_poly.pdbx_strand_id
1 'polypeptide(L)'
;MVPRRPPPHAFHARAMVMGRHLNTMLSQLPETSKLATKIKSLQRELAEANSRRQEVSLQDFEKKDKDSQAALERLEEELAAEKRDNAEKAGRIYQLEGYVMSQHKEGFHKALRQAAHYFKFDAGDGRFNIDEDVYQGSVMAVEDIPVAGQQKPTPED
;
A
#
# COMPACT_ATOMS: atom_id res chain seq x y z
N MET A 1 -6.46 -87.17 40.89
CA MET A 1 -7.43 -87.22 39.77
C MET A 1 -6.73 -86.73 38.51
N VAL A 2 -6.34 -87.64 37.61
CA VAL A 2 -5.71 -87.27 36.34
C VAL A 2 -6.84 -86.91 35.36
N PRO A 3 -6.81 -85.75 34.69
CA PRO A 3 -7.86 -85.39 33.75
C PRO A 3 -7.86 -86.41 32.61
N ARG A 4 -9.01 -87.07 32.41
CA ARG A 4 -9.20 -87.98 31.27
C ARG A 4 -8.97 -87.18 30.00
N ARG A 5 -7.95 -87.56 29.21
CA ARG A 5 -7.76 -86.96 27.88
C ARG A 5 -9.07 -87.14 27.10
N PRO A 6 -9.60 -86.06 26.50
CA PRO A 6 -10.79 -86.17 25.68
C PRO A 6 -10.55 -87.21 24.59
N PRO A 7 -11.55 -88.04 24.28
CA PRO A 7 -11.39 -89.02 23.24
C PRO A 7 -11.23 -88.30 21.88
N PRO A 8 -10.49 -88.90 20.92
CA PRO A 8 -10.08 -88.23 19.68
C PRO A 8 -11.23 -87.62 18.86
N HIS A 9 -12.44 -88.19 18.94
CA HIS A 9 -13.64 -87.67 18.29
C HIS A 9 -14.13 -86.33 18.87
N ALA A 10 -13.93 -86.07 20.17
CA ALA A 10 -14.30 -84.80 20.80
C ALA A 10 -13.39 -83.64 20.34
N PHE A 11 -12.10 -83.92 20.11
CA PHE A 11 -11.16 -82.96 19.52
C PHE A 11 -11.55 -82.62 18.08
N HIS A 12 -11.93 -83.62 17.29
CA HIS A 12 -12.35 -83.44 15.89
C HIS A 12 -13.63 -82.60 15.77
N ALA A 13 -14.64 -82.88 16.60
CA ALA A 13 -15.89 -82.11 16.62
C ALA A 13 -15.63 -80.63 16.99
N ARG A 14 -14.80 -80.38 18.01
CA ARG A 14 -14.47 -79.02 18.46
C ARG A 14 -13.65 -78.24 17.42
N ALA A 15 -12.73 -78.91 16.73
CA ALA A 15 -11.98 -78.33 15.62
C ALA A 15 -12.89 -77.97 14.44
N MET A 16 -13.86 -78.81 14.08
CA MET A 16 -14.84 -78.50 13.02
C MET A 16 -15.72 -77.29 13.35
N VAL A 17 -16.21 -77.20 14.60
CA VAL A 17 -17.03 -76.06 15.02
C VAL A 17 -16.24 -74.75 14.96
N MET A 18 -15.01 -74.75 15.46
CA MET A 18 -14.10 -73.59 15.37
C MET A 18 -13.79 -73.23 13.91
N GLY A 19 -13.54 -74.22 13.05
CA GLY A 19 -13.28 -74.01 11.62
C GLY A 19 -14.49 -73.41 10.88
N ARG A 20 -15.70 -73.92 11.14
CA ARG A 20 -16.94 -73.37 10.57
C ARG A 20 -17.20 -71.95 11.06
N HIS A 21 -17.04 -71.71 12.36
CA HIS A 21 -17.22 -70.38 12.94
C HIS A 21 -16.22 -69.35 12.37
N LEU A 22 -14.94 -69.73 12.26
CA LEU A 22 -13.93 -68.92 11.60
C LEU A 22 -14.30 -68.63 10.14
N ASN A 23 -14.77 -69.64 9.39
CA ASN A 23 -15.17 -69.46 7.99
C ASN A 23 -16.35 -68.49 7.84
N THR A 24 -17.36 -68.58 8.72
CA THR A 24 -18.49 -67.65 8.76
C THR A 24 -18.04 -66.23 9.08
N MET A 25 -17.16 -66.05 10.07
CA MET A 25 -16.60 -64.75 10.43
C MET A 25 -15.76 -64.14 9.30
N LEU A 26 -14.95 -64.95 8.61
CA LEU A 26 -14.15 -64.51 7.46
C LEU A 26 -15.02 -64.14 6.26
N SER A 27 -16.15 -64.81 6.06
CA SER A 27 -17.11 -64.51 4.99
C SER A 27 -17.92 -63.23 5.24
N GLN A 28 -17.94 -62.73 6.49
CA GLN A 28 -18.56 -61.45 6.85
C GLN A 28 -17.61 -60.26 6.73
N LEU A 29 -16.31 -60.48 6.52
CA LEU A 29 -15.37 -59.38 6.29
C LEU A 29 -15.69 -58.73 4.94
N PRO A 30 -15.86 -57.40 4.89
CA PRO A 30 -16.10 -56.72 3.62
C PRO A 30 -14.94 -56.98 2.67
N GLU A 31 -15.27 -57.49 1.48
CA GLU A 31 -14.34 -57.78 0.38
C GLU A 31 -13.33 -56.65 0.23
N THR A 32 -12.06 -56.94 0.53
CA THR A 32 -10.93 -56.00 0.46
C THR A 32 -10.81 -55.33 -0.91
N SER A 33 -11.32 -55.98 -1.95
CA SER A 33 -11.45 -55.47 -3.32
C SER A 33 -12.37 -54.24 -3.44
N LYS A 34 -13.51 -54.21 -2.74
CA LYS A 34 -14.44 -53.05 -2.74
C LYS A 34 -13.83 -51.84 -2.03
N LEU A 35 -13.06 -52.07 -0.97
CA LEU A 35 -12.34 -51.01 -0.29
C LEU A 35 -11.20 -50.47 -1.17
N ALA A 36 -10.47 -51.34 -1.86
CA ALA A 36 -9.40 -50.95 -2.78
C ALA A 36 -9.91 -50.10 -3.96
N THR A 37 -11.07 -50.42 -4.53
CA THR A 37 -11.66 -49.61 -5.61
C THR A 37 -12.11 -48.23 -5.10
N LYS A 38 -12.69 -48.17 -3.89
CA LYS A 38 -13.09 -46.90 -3.27
C LYS A 38 -11.90 -46.02 -2.88
N ILE A 39 -10.80 -46.62 -2.41
CA ILE A 39 -9.54 -45.90 -2.17
C ILE A 39 -9.02 -45.31 -3.48
N LYS A 40 -9.00 -46.10 -4.57
CA LYS A 40 -8.57 -45.61 -5.89
C LYS A 40 -9.46 -44.50 -6.43
N SER A 41 -10.78 -44.57 -6.26
CA SER A 41 -11.70 -43.51 -6.72
C SER A 41 -11.48 -42.22 -5.92
N LEU A 42 -11.38 -42.31 -4.59
CA LEU A 42 -11.10 -41.16 -3.74
C LEU A 42 -9.74 -40.54 -4.03
N GLN A 43 -8.71 -41.33 -4.32
CA GLN A 43 -7.40 -40.83 -4.73
C GLN A 43 -7.48 -40.03 -6.05
N ARG A 44 -8.29 -40.50 -7.01
CA ARG A 44 -8.52 -39.78 -8.27
C ARG A 44 -9.29 -38.47 -8.04
N GLU A 45 -10.39 -38.52 -7.29
CA GLU A 45 -11.20 -37.33 -6.97
C GLU A 45 -10.37 -36.28 -6.22
N LEU A 46 -9.51 -36.70 -5.28
CA LEU A 46 -8.62 -35.80 -4.56
C LEU A 46 -7.60 -35.13 -5.50
N ALA A 47 -7.02 -35.89 -6.45
CA ALA A 47 -6.11 -35.35 -7.44
C ALA A 47 -6.79 -34.32 -8.34
N GLU A 48 -7.98 -34.65 -8.86
CA GLU A 48 -8.77 -33.73 -9.69
C GLU A 48 -9.19 -32.47 -8.93
N ALA A 49 -9.67 -32.61 -7.69
CA ALA A 49 -10.06 -31.47 -6.86
C ALA A 49 -8.86 -30.56 -6.55
N ASN A 50 -7.67 -31.13 -6.31
CA ASN A 50 -6.47 -30.34 -6.05
C ASN A 50 -5.99 -29.60 -7.31
N SER A 51 -6.01 -30.25 -8.48
CA SER A 51 -5.68 -29.59 -9.76
C SER A 51 -6.64 -28.44 -10.06
N ARG A 52 -7.96 -28.65 -9.91
CA ARG A 52 -8.95 -27.58 -10.10
C ARG A 52 -8.73 -26.41 -9.13
N ARG A 53 -8.41 -26.71 -7.86
CA ARG A 53 -8.13 -25.69 -6.86
C ARG A 53 -6.88 -24.87 -7.24
N GLN A 54 -5.83 -25.52 -7.73
CA GLN A 54 -4.63 -24.83 -8.19
C GLN A 54 -4.93 -23.95 -9.41
N GLU A 55 -5.69 -24.44 -10.38
CA GLU A 55 -6.06 -23.69 -11.58
C GLU A 55 -6.87 -22.43 -11.25
N VAL A 56 -7.89 -22.55 -10.40
CA VAL A 56 -8.67 -21.38 -9.92
C VAL A 56 -7.77 -20.39 -9.19
N SER A 57 -6.88 -20.89 -8.32
CA SER A 57 -5.96 -20.02 -7.59
C SER A 57 -5.02 -19.26 -8.54
N LEU A 58 -4.51 -19.91 -9.58
CA LEU A 58 -3.64 -19.27 -10.57
C LEU A 58 -4.38 -18.20 -11.36
N GLN A 59 -5.61 -18.49 -11.82
CA GLN A 59 -6.45 -17.52 -12.53
C GLN A 59 -6.76 -16.29 -11.66
N ASP A 60 -7.05 -16.48 -10.38
CA ASP A 60 -7.30 -15.39 -9.44
C ASP A 60 -6.05 -14.51 -9.24
N PHE A 61 -4.87 -15.11 -9.15
CA PHE A 61 -3.61 -14.37 -9.06
C PHE A 61 -3.31 -13.60 -10.34
N GLU A 62 -3.46 -14.21 -11.52
CA GLU A 62 -3.27 -13.54 -12.80
C GLU A 62 -4.24 -12.37 -12.99
N LYS A 63 -5.50 -12.54 -12.57
CA LYS A 63 -6.48 -11.46 -12.64
C LYS A 63 -6.08 -10.30 -11.72
N LYS A 64 -5.70 -10.60 -10.47
CA LYS A 64 -5.24 -9.57 -9.52
C LYS A 64 -3.99 -8.84 -10.01
N ASP A 65 -3.07 -9.55 -10.65
CA ASP A 65 -1.86 -8.97 -11.21
C ASP A 65 -2.19 -8.00 -12.35
N LYS A 66 -3.05 -8.42 -13.29
CA LYS A 66 -3.56 -7.56 -14.37
C LYS A 66 -4.30 -6.33 -13.85
N ASP A 67 -5.19 -6.53 -12.87
CA ASP A 67 -5.95 -5.43 -12.26
C ASP A 67 -5.01 -4.44 -11.53
N SER A 68 -3.98 -4.96 -10.85
CA SER A 68 -2.96 -4.14 -10.17
C SER A 68 -2.09 -3.38 -11.17
N GLN A 69 -1.68 -4.02 -12.27
CA GLN A 69 -0.91 -3.39 -13.33
C GLN A 69 -1.71 -2.26 -14.00
N ALA A 70 -2.99 -2.49 -14.30
CA ALA A 70 -3.87 -1.46 -14.86
C ALA A 70 -4.10 -0.28 -13.88
N ALA A 71 -4.18 -0.55 -12.57
CA ALA A 71 -4.27 0.50 -11.56
C ALA A 71 -2.97 1.33 -11.46
N LEU A 72 -1.81 0.68 -11.55
CA LEU A 72 -0.52 1.35 -11.58
C LEU A 72 -0.37 2.26 -12.81
N GLU A 73 -0.74 1.77 -13.99
CA GLU A 73 -0.66 2.57 -15.22
C GLU A 73 -1.53 3.84 -15.14
N ARG A 74 -2.73 3.74 -14.56
CA ARG A 74 -3.59 4.92 -14.31
C ARG A 74 -2.97 5.91 -13.34
N LEU A 75 -2.38 5.42 -12.24
CA LEU A 75 -1.70 6.29 -11.27
C LEU A 75 -0.48 6.97 -11.87
N GLU A 76 0.26 6.29 -12.74
CA GLU A 76 1.39 6.88 -13.46
C GLU A 76 0.93 7.99 -14.43
N GLU A 77 -0.17 7.78 -15.14
CA GLU A 77 -0.77 8.80 -16.01
C GLU A 77 -1.26 10.01 -15.22
N GLU A 78 -1.98 9.80 -14.12
CA GLU A 78 -2.43 10.87 -13.22
C GLU A 78 -1.25 11.65 -12.64
N LEU A 79 -0.20 10.96 -12.18
CA LEU A 79 1.01 11.59 -11.67
C LEU A 79 1.73 12.40 -12.75
N ALA A 80 1.78 11.90 -13.99
CA ALA A 80 2.37 12.63 -15.10
C ALA A 80 1.56 13.88 -15.47
N ALA A 81 0.23 13.80 -15.43
CA ALA A 81 -0.65 14.95 -15.63
C ALA A 81 -0.46 16.01 -14.54
N GLU A 82 -0.47 15.60 -13.26
CA GLU A 82 -0.29 16.50 -12.12
C GLU A 82 1.09 17.19 -12.15
N LYS A 83 2.15 16.45 -12.51
CA LYS A 83 3.50 17.04 -12.67
C LYS A 83 3.55 18.12 -13.75
N ARG A 84 2.84 17.93 -14.87
CA ARG A 84 2.76 18.93 -15.95
C ARG A 84 2.00 20.17 -15.50
N ASP A 85 0.85 19.99 -14.87
CA ASP A 85 0.05 21.10 -14.33
C ASP A 85 0.81 21.88 -13.25
N ASN A 86 1.50 21.19 -12.34
CA ASN A 86 2.34 21.83 -11.34
C ASN A 86 3.51 22.61 -11.96
N ALA A 87 4.16 22.05 -13.00
CA ALA A 87 5.20 22.78 -13.73
C ALA A 87 4.67 24.06 -14.40
N GLU A 88 3.46 24.01 -14.97
CA GLU A 88 2.81 25.19 -15.55
C GLU A 88 2.48 26.23 -14.46
N LYS A 89 1.89 25.80 -13.34
CA LYS A 89 1.59 26.65 -12.18
C LYS A 89 2.85 27.32 -11.63
N ALA A 90 3.95 26.58 -11.48
CA ALA A 90 5.24 27.12 -11.06
C ALA A 90 5.73 28.21 -12.04
N GLY A 91 5.61 27.98 -13.35
CA GLY A 91 5.93 28.99 -14.37
C GLY A 91 5.08 30.27 -14.24
N ARG A 92 3.78 30.13 -13.97
CA ARG A 92 2.87 31.27 -13.74
C ARG A 92 3.22 32.05 -12.47
N ILE A 93 3.63 31.36 -11.40
CA ILE A 93 4.08 31.99 -10.15
C ILE A 93 5.30 32.87 -10.42
N TYR A 94 6.33 32.35 -11.09
CA TYR A 94 7.52 33.16 -11.43
C TYR A 94 7.19 34.39 -12.28
N GLN A 95 6.28 34.25 -13.26
CA GLN A 95 5.83 35.39 -14.05
C GLN A 95 5.08 36.43 -13.19
N LEU A 96 4.23 35.96 -12.28
CA LEU A 96 3.46 36.82 -11.38
C LEU A 96 4.38 37.54 -10.39
N GLU A 97 5.37 36.86 -9.81
CA GLU A 97 6.39 37.47 -8.95
C GLU A 97 7.10 38.62 -9.68
N GLY A 98 7.55 38.39 -10.91
CA GLY A 98 8.17 39.44 -11.73
C GLY A 98 7.23 40.62 -12.00
N TYR A 99 5.96 40.35 -12.29
CA TYR A 99 4.95 41.38 -12.51
C TYR A 99 4.67 42.20 -11.23
N VAL A 100 4.47 41.52 -10.09
CA VAL A 100 4.22 42.16 -8.79
C VAL A 100 5.40 43.04 -8.41
N MET A 101 6.65 42.56 -8.54
CA MET A 101 7.83 43.36 -8.25
C MET A 101 7.96 44.59 -9.17
N SER A 102 7.59 44.44 -10.45
CA SER A 102 7.60 45.57 -11.40
C SER A 102 6.58 46.63 -11.01
N GLN A 103 5.35 46.22 -10.68
CA GLN A 103 4.29 47.13 -10.24
C GLN A 103 4.60 47.78 -8.89
N HIS A 104 5.18 47.03 -7.96
CA HIS A 104 5.64 47.56 -6.68
C HIS A 104 6.69 48.66 -6.88
N LYS A 105 7.70 48.42 -7.73
CA LYS A 105 8.71 49.42 -8.13
C LYS A 105 8.08 50.66 -8.75
N GLU A 106 7.16 50.48 -9.69
CA GLU A 106 6.51 51.61 -10.34
C GLU A 106 5.66 52.44 -9.36
N GLY A 107 4.91 51.77 -8.49
CA GLY A 107 4.10 52.40 -7.44
C GLY A 107 4.94 53.21 -6.47
N PHE A 108 6.06 52.65 -5.99
CA PHE A 108 7.02 53.33 -5.13
C PHE A 108 7.52 54.64 -5.75
N HIS A 109 8.06 54.58 -6.98
CA HIS A 109 8.60 55.78 -7.63
C HIS A 109 7.52 56.82 -7.94
N LYS A 110 6.29 56.38 -8.24
CA LYS A 110 5.17 57.30 -8.44
C LYS A 110 4.83 58.06 -7.17
N ALA A 111 4.71 57.36 -6.04
CA ALA A 111 4.45 57.97 -4.74
C ALA A 111 5.60 58.90 -4.32
N LEU A 112 6.85 58.47 -4.52
CA LEU A 112 8.03 59.26 -4.21
C LEU A 112 8.08 60.58 -4.99
N ARG A 113 7.79 60.54 -6.30
CA ARG A 113 7.70 61.76 -7.12
C ARG A 113 6.59 62.70 -6.65
N GLN A 114 5.44 62.16 -6.25
CA GLN A 114 4.35 62.97 -5.70
C GLN A 114 4.78 63.64 -4.39
N ALA A 115 5.39 62.88 -3.47
CA ALA A 115 5.90 63.42 -2.21
C ALA A 115 6.98 64.50 -2.46
N ALA A 116 7.94 64.24 -3.35
CA ALA A 116 8.97 65.20 -3.73
C ALA A 116 8.37 66.51 -4.25
N HIS A 117 7.29 66.42 -5.05
CA HIS A 117 6.58 67.59 -5.53
C HIS A 117 5.95 68.42 -4.40
N TYR A 118 5.31 67.78 -3.42
CA TYR A 118 4.66 68.46 -2.30
C TYR A 118 5.65 69.03 -1.28
N PHE A 119 6.68 68.25 -0.93
CA PHE A 119 7.61 68.57 0.16
C PHE A 119 8.93 69.21 -0.33
N LYS A 120 9.10 69.37 -1.65
CA LYS A 120 10.24 70.05 -2.28
C LYS A 120 11.61 69.44 -1.93
N PHE A 121 11.72 68.12 -2.02
CA PHE A 121 12.99 67.40 -1.93
C PHE A 121 13.34 66.72 -3.27
N ASP A 122 14.57 66.23 -3.40
CA ASP A 122 15.03 65.50 -4.58
C ASP A 122 14.56 64.04 -4.56
N ALA A 123 13.76 63.64 -5.55
CA ALA A 123 13.29 62.26 -5.70
C ALA A 123 14.41 61.28 -6.11
N GLY A 124 15.56 61.79 -6.56
CA GLY A 124 16.76 61.01 -6.85
C GLY A 124 17.67 60.79 -5.64
N ASP A 125 17.28 61.27 -4.46
CA ASP A 125 18.04 61.07 -3.22
C ASP A 125 18.11 59.57 -2.87
N GLY A 126 19.33 59.03 -2.80
CA GLY A 126 19.59 57.61 -2.50
C GLY A 126 19.17 57.18 -1.10
N ARG A 127 18.74 58.10 -0.22
CA ARG A 127 18.13 57.78 1.07
C ARG A 127 16.74 57.15 0.95
N PHE A 128 16.09 57.24 -0.21
CA PHE A 128 14.83 56.55 -0.48
C PHE A 128 15.11 55.23 -1.20
N ASN A 129 15.14 54.15 -0.44
CA ASN A 129 15.40 52.82 -0.96
C ASN A 129 14.11 51.97 -0.92
N ILE A 130 13.82 51.28 -2.02
CA ILE A 130 12.66 50.39 -2.12
C ILE A 130 12.89 49.05 -1.42
N ASP A 131 14.15 48.66 -1.27
CA ASP A 131 14.53 47.40 -0.63
C ASP A 131 14.65 47.54 0.90
N GLU A 132 14.29 48.71 1.44
CA GLU A 132 14.28 49.04 2.86
C GLU A 132 12.87 49.43 3.32
N ASP A 133 12.56 49.13 4.58
CA ASP A 133 11.30 49.53 5.22
C ASP A 133 11.57 49.97 6.67
N VAL A 134 10.60 50.68 7.26
CA VAL A 134 10.68 51.17 8.63
C VAL A 134 10.10 50.12 9.58
N TYR A 135 10.96 49.39 10.28
CA TYR A 135 10.57 48.42 11.29
C TYR A 135 10.96 48.90 12.69
N GLN A 136 9.98 48.96 13.60
CA GLN A 136 10.16 49.45 14.99
C GLN A 136 10.89 50.82 15.08
N GLY A 137 10.60 51.71 14.13
CA GLY A 137 11.21 53.05 14.07
C GLY A 137 12.63 53.10 13.51
N SER A 138 13.19 51.96 13.09
CA SER A 138 14.49 51.88 12.42
C SER A 138 14.30 51.52 10.94
N VAL A 139 15.11 52.10 10.06
CA VAL A 139 15.15 51.68 8.65
C VAL A 139 15.97 50.40 8.55
N MET A 140 15.40 49.36 7.96
CA MET A 140 16.02 48.04 7.81
C MET A 140 15.79 47.51 6.40
N ALA A 141 16.71 46.67 5.93
CA ALA A 141 16.47 45.89 4.72
C ALA A 141 15.25 44.99 4.91
N VAL A 142 14.38 44.91 3.90
CA VAL A 142 13.13 44.13 3.97
C VAL A 142 13.40 42.66 4.30
N GLU A 143 14.53 42.12 3.82
CA GLU A 143 14.96 40.73 4.07
C GLU A 143 15.30 40.44 5.54
N ASP A 144 15.69 41.47 6.31
CA ASP A 144 16.08 41.36 7.71
C ASP A 144 14.90 41.57 8.68
N ILE A 145 13.72 41.95 8.16
CA ILE A 145 12.53 42.19 8.98
C ILE A 145 11.96 40.83 9.43
N PRO A 146 11.81 40.60 10.75
CA PRO A 146 11.31 39.32 11.23
C PRO A 146 9.87 39.10 10.77
N VAL A 147 9.64 37.98 10.08
CA VAL A 147 8.31 37.58 9.64
C VAL A 147 7.44 37.32 10.86
N ALA A 148 6.29 38.02 10.92
CA ALA A 148 5.34 37.89 12.02
C ALA A 148 4.96 36.40 12.23
N GLY A 149 5.38 35.84 13.37
CA GLY A 149 5.10 34.44 13.75
C GLY A 149 6.32 33.51 13.81
N GLN A 150 7.52 33.94 13.42
CA GLN A 150 8.75 33.15 13.62
C GLN A 150 9.65 33.78 14.69
N GLN A 151 9.36 33.49 15.96
CA GLN A 151 10.37 33.64 17.02
C GLN A 151 11.37 32.48 16.91
N LYS A 152 12.62 32.80 16.66
CA LYS A 152 13.76 31.87 16.73
C LYS A 152 13.89 31.39 18.18
N PRO A 153 13.94 30.07 18.47
CA PRO A 153 14.09 29.61 19.84
C PRO A 153 15.44 30.10 20.37
N THR A 154 15.39 30.84 21.46
CA THR A 154 16.58 31.28 22.20
C THR A 154 17.16 30.05 22.89
N PRO A 155 18.48 29.77 22.80
CA PRO A 155 19.08 28.70 23.57
C PRO A 155 19.07 29.12 25.04
N GLU A 156 18.44 28.30 25.88
CA GLU A 156 18.47 28.46 27.34
C GLU A 156 19.86 28.09 27.87
N ASP A 157 20.43 28.98 28.71
CA ASP A 157 21.54 28.69 29.64
C ASP A 157 20.97 28.21 30.98
#